data_AF-A0A1M5PSV2-F1
#
_entry.id   AF-A0A1M5PSV2-F1
#
_cell.length_a   1.000
_cell.length_b   1.000
_cell.length_c   1.000
_cell.angle_alpha   90.00
_cell.angle_beta   90.00
_cell.angle_gamma   90.00
#
_symmetry.space_group_name_H-M   'P 1'
#
loop_
_entity.id
_entity.type
_entity.pdbx_description
1 polymer ?
#
loop_
_entity_poly.entity_id
_entity_poly.type
_entity_poly.pdbx_seq_one_letter_code
_entity_poly.pdbx_strand_id
1 'polypeptide(L)' 'MLSKQYLETARTILRAAQTMTDQHIAGQLKALAGDYERRAQKAAHADAAKALARSDARECEVLS' A
#
# COMPACT_ATOMS: atom_id res chain seq x y z
N MET A 1 0.76 6.09 -6.70
CA MET A 1 0.97 4.63 -6.59
C MET A 1 -0.04 4.11 -5.60
N LEU A 2 -0.79 3.07 -5.98
CA LEU A 2 -1.84 2.50 -5.14
C LEU A 2 -1.25 1.84 -3.87
N SER A 3 -0.06 1.27 -3.99
CA SER A 3 0.74 0.74 -2.87
C SER A 3 0.96 1.75 -1.75
N LYS A 4 1.30 2.99 -2.10
CA LYS A 4 1.50 4.07 -1.14
C LYS A 4 0.21 4.40 -0.37
N GLN A 5 -0.94 4.46 -1.06
CA GLN A 5 -2.22 4.77 -0.43
C GLN A 5 -2.60 3.69 0.58
N TYR A 6 -2.46 2.40 0.23
CA TYR A 6 -2.72 1.32 1.17
C TYR A 6 -1.80 1.37 2.40
N LEU A 7 -0.52 1.68 2.21
CA LEU A 7 0.42 1.80 3.32
C LEU A 7 0.09 2.99 4.25
N GLU A 8 -0.32 4.13 3.69
CA GLU A 8 -0.76 5.28 4.47
C GLU A 8 -2.02 4.96 5.27
N THR A 9 -2.98 4.25 4.67
CA THR A 9 -4.18 3.79 5.40
C THR A 9 -3.81 2.83 6.52
N ALA A 10 -2.94 1.84 6.29
CA ALA A 10 -2.46 0.94 7.34
C ALA A 10 -1.84 1.70 8.52
N ARG A 11 -0.99 2.69 8.24
CA ARG A 11 -0.36 3.54 9.26
C ARG A 11 -1.39 4.33 10.07
N THR A 12 -2.40 4.89 9.41
CA THR A 12 -3.48 5.62 10.09
C THR A 12 -4.28 4.71 11.01
N ILE A 13 -4.63 3.50 10.54
CA ILE A 13 -5.35 2.51 11.34
C ILE A 13 -4.51 2.06 12.54
N LEU A 14 -3.21 1.85 12.34
CA LEU A 14 -2.31 1.45 13.43
C LEU A 14 -2.20 2.54 14.49
N ARG A 15 -2.14 3.82 14.10
CA ARG A 15 -2.17 4.94 15.06
C ARG A 15 -3.48 4.96 15.85
N ALA A 16 -4.62 4.74 15.19
CA ALA A 16 -5.91 4.64 15.87
C ALA A 16 -5.95 3.45 16.85
N ALA A 17 -5.34 2.32 16.48
CA ALA A 17 -5.22 1.16 17.37
C ALA A 17 -4.36 1.44 18.61
N GLN A 18 -3.31 2.25 18.47
CA GLN A 18 -2.41 2.62 19.58
C GLN A 18 -3.08 3.52 20.62
N THR A 19 -4.03 4.36 20.19
CA THR A 19 -4.80 5.25 21.09
C THR A 19 -6.08 4.60 21.63
N MET A 20 -6.37 3.35 21.24
CA MET A 20 -7.61 2.67 21.61
C MET A 20 -7.48 2.00 22.98
N THR A 21 -8.38 2.34 23.89
CA THR A 21 -8.43 1.76 25.24
C THR A 21 -9.06 0.37 25.26
N ASP A 22 -10.05 0.13 24.39
CA ASP A 22 -10.66 -1.19 24.23
C ASP A 22 -9.68 -2.13 23.51
N GLN A 23 -9.25 -3.18 24.22
CA GLN A 23 -8.27 -4.13 23.72
C GLN A 23 -8.79 -4.98 22.56
N HIS A 24 -10.09 -5.28 22.54
CA HIS A 24 -10.71 -6.04 21.46
C HIS A 24 -10.75 -5.20 20.18
N ILE A 25 -11.17 -3.93 20.28
CA ILE A 25 -11.17 -2.99 19.15
C ILE A 25 -9.73 -2.72 18.68
N ALA A 26 -8.78 -2.54 19.60
CA ALA A 26 -7.37 -2.39 19.26
C ALA A 26 -6.83 -3.61 18.48
N GLY A 27 -7.24 -4.82 18.86
CA GLY A 27 -6.92 -6.05 18.15
C GLY A 27 -7.49 -6.08 16.73
N GLN A 28 -8.76 -5.71 16.57
CA GLN A 28 -9.41 -5.62 15.25
C GLN A 28 -8.73 -4.60 14.34
N LEU A 29 -8.39 -3.42 14.86
CA LEU A 29 -7.68 -2.38 14.11
C LEU A 29 -6.28 -2.84 13.68
N LYS A 30 -5.54 -3.55 14.55
CA LYS A 30 -4.24 -4.15 14.17
C LYS A 30 -4.40 -5.18 13.05
N ALA A 31 -5.40 -6.05 13.12
CA ALA A 31 -5.67 -7.02 12.07
C ALA A 31 -6.01 -6.34 10.73
N LEU A 32 -6.80 -5.27 10.78
CA LEU A 32 -7.15 -4.48 9.61
C LEU A 32 -5.93 -3.76 9.02
N ALA A 33 -5.08 -3.15 9.85
CA ALA A 33 -3.84 -2.53 9.40
C ALA A 33 -2.93 -3.53 8.67
N GLY A 34 -2.78 -4.75 9.22
CA GLY A 34 -2.02 -5.82 8.57
C GLY A 34 -2.62 -6.28 7.24
N ASP A 35 -3.95 -6.24 7.08
CA ASP A 35 -4.58 -6.49 5.78
C ASP A 35 -4.23 -5.44 4.74
N TYR A 36 -4.24 -4.16 5.14
CA TYR A 36 -3.82 -3.06 4.28
C TYR A 36 -2.33 -3.13 3.91
N GLU A 37 -1.45 -3.57 4.82
CA GLU A 37 -0.03 -3.81 4.49
C GLU A 37 0.14 -4.89 3.41
N ARG A 38 -0.58 -6.01 3.53
CA ARG A 38 -0.57 -7.06 2.48
C ARG A 38 -1.08 -6.54 1.14
N ARG A 39 -2.13 -5.71 1.14
CA ARG A 39 -2.64 -5.07 -0.08
C ARG A 39 -1.63 -4.08 -0.66
N ALA A 40 -0.93 -3.33 0.18
CA ALA A 40 0.13 -2.42 -0.24
C ALA A 40 1.25 -3.17 -0.96
N GLN A 41 1.68 -4.31 -0.41
CA GLN A 41 2.72 -5.15 -1.02
C GLN A 41 2.27 -5.69 -2.39
N LYS A 42 1.05 -6.22 -2.49
CA LYS A 42 0.49 -6.68 -3.78
C LYS A 42 0.41 -5.54 -4.80
N ALA A 43 -0.04 -4.37 -4.37
CA ALA A 43 -0.12 -3.19 -5.23
C ALA A 43 1.27 -2.68 -5.64
N ALA A 44 2.30 -2.87 -4.82
CA ALA A 44 3.66 -2.42 -5.13
C ALA A 44 4.21 -3.18 -6.35
N HIS A 45 3.96 -4.49 -6.43
CA HIS A 45 4.31 -5.27 -7.61
C HIS A 45 3.60 -4.77 -8.87
N ALA A 46 2.30 -4.47 -8.78
CA ALA A 46 1.53 -3.95 -9.91
C ALA A 46 1.96 -2.53 -10.32
N ASP A 47 2.23 -1.65 -9.35
CA ASP A 47 2.74 -0.30 -9.59
C ASP A 47 4.13 -0.34 -10.25
N ALA A 48 5.00 -1.26 -9.82
CA ALA A 48 6.33 -1.47 -10.41
C ALA A 48 6.24 -1.98 -11.84
N ALA A 49 5.39 -2.98 -12.12
CA ALA A 49 5.16 -3.47 -13.47
C ALA A 49 4.64 -2.38 -14.42
N LYS A 50 3.71 -1.54 -13.95
CA LYS A 50 3.22 -0.37 -14.70
C LYS A 50 4.29 0.70 -14.90
N ALA A 51 5.20 0.88 -13.94
CA ALA A 51 6.31 1.82 -14.08
C ALA A 51 7.29 1.34 -15.15
N LEU A 52 7.64 0.05 -15.14
CA LEU A 52 8.52 -0.57 -16.13
C LEU A 52 7.93 -0.45 -17.54
N ALA A 53 6.68 -0.86 -17.75
CA ALA A 53 6.02 -0.77 -19.06
C ALA A 53 5.96 0.67 -19.61
N ARG A 54 5.88 1.68 -18.73
CA ARG A 54 5.94 3.09 -19.15
C ARG A 54 7.36 3.55 -19.49
N SER A 55 8.39 2.98 -18.88
CA SER A 55 9.79 3.23 -19.27
C SER A 55 10.04 2.66 -20.65
N ASP A 56 9.70 1.39 -20.86
CA ASP A 56 9.89 0.69 -22.13
C ASP A 56 9.19 1.41 -23.29
N ALA A 57 7.95 1.88 -23.08
CA ALA A 57 7.22 2.66 -24.08
C ALA A 57 7.90 3.98 -24.43
N ARG A 58 8.46 4.69 -23.43
CA ARG A 58 9.20 5.94 -23.64
C ARG A 58 10.54 5.69 -24.34
N GLU A 59 11.22 4.59 -24.02
CA GLU A 59 12.47 4.21 -24.66
C GLU A 59 12.25 3.86 -26.14
N CYS A 60 11.17 3.15 -26.47
CA CYS A 60 10.79 2.91 -27.87
C CYS A 60 10.44 4.19 -28.64
N GLU A 61 9.78 5.16 -28.00
CA GLU A 61 9.43 6.46 -28.63
C GLU A 61 10.66 7.33 -28.88
N VAL A 62 11.65 7.30 -27.98
CA VAL A 62 12.89 8.08 -28.11
C VAL A 62 13.85 7.48 -29.15
N LEU A 63 13.76 6.17 -29.41
CA LEU A 63 14.62 5.45 -30.36
C LEU A 63 14.03 5.34 -31.77
N SER A 64 12.80 5.82 -31.99
CA SER A 64 12.11 5.81 -33.29
C SER A 64 12.16 7.16 -34.00
#